data_AF-A0A7T0LIX5-F1
#
_entry.id   AF-A0A7T0LIX5-F1
#
_cell.length_a   1.000
_cell.length_b   1.000
_cell.length_c   1.000
_cell.angle_alpha   90.00
_cell.angle_beta   90.00
_cell.angle_gamma   90.00
#
_symmetry.space_group_name_H-M   'P 1'
#
loop_
_entity.id
_entity.type
_entity.pdbx_description
1 polymer ?
#
loop_
_entity_poly.entity_id
_entity_poly.type
_entity_poly.pdbx_seq_one_letter_code
_entity_poly.pdbx_strand_id
1 'polypeptide(L)'
;MHLTAPAGRRVVDEALSLTHQPHLEEVGSEDTDAPVFAVPLLGRSWQDALVGLDTRLAPGQLRPITFDEEAGRVPGIVHVHLGHALMRKATRTLRANLFSPHSQMSRVTAVVLPGLEHSCAASLSRLVLVGRGGLRLHEEVFVTGVRLRGHRVAEETLSRVLDRALDPDGYRLAGPEVRRRLTDLWNDDGHLRARLVEETERRAVTLQNRVAANLEERRQADSQRVHDIFAAFRANLADSLEHLHAEEREQQGMLALWAEDQRHQRARDVRAMEDRLVDLDGEEAREAEAMALRYQDVRPYVSPVALVLAITEEDATKWEAQS
;
A
#
# COMPACT_ATOMS: atom_id res chain seq x y z
N MET A 1 6.60 -12.84 0.90
CA MET A 1 5.15 -12.79 0.64
C MET A 1 4.91 -12.75 -0.86
N HIS A 2 4.67 -13.93 -1.43
CA HIS A 2 4.38 -14.09 -2.85
C HIS A 2 2.86 -14.01 -3.04
N LEU A 3 2.40 -13.19 -3.99
CA LEU A 3 0.98 -13.10 -4.31
C LEU A 3 0.69 -14.14 -5.40
N THR A 4 0.22 -15.32 -4.99
CA THR A 4 -0.11 -16.41 -5.91
C THR A 4 -1.51 -16.23 -6.51
N ALA A 5 -1.76 -16.80 -7.69
CA ALA A 5 -3.08 -16.78 -8.32
C ALA A 5 -4.20 -17.30 -7.39
N PRO A 6 -4.02 -18.43 -6.64
CA PRO A 6 -4.98 -18.87 -5.64
C PRO A 6 -5.22 -17.86 -4.51
N ALA A 7 -4.18 -17.17 -4.04
CA ALA A 7 -4.33 -16.12 -3.03
C ALA A 7 -5.13 -14.93 -3.56
N GLY A 8 -4.92 -14.54 -4.83
CA GLY A 8 -5.71 -13.53 -5.53
C GLY A 8 -7.18 -13.90 -5.61
N ARG A 9 -7.49 -15.13 -6.06
CA ARG A 9 -8.85 -15.68 -6.10
C ARG A 9 -9.53 -15.60 -4.73
N ARG A 10 -8.87 -16.12 -3.69
CA ARG A 10 -9.41 -16.13 -2.32
C ARG A 10 -9.75 -14.72 -1.83
N VAL A 11 -8.93 -13.71 -2.12
CA VAL A 11 -9.22 -12.32 -1.73
C VAL A 11 -10.53 -11.81 -2.36
N VAL A 12 -10.77 -12.14 -3.63
CA VAL A 12 -12.02 -11.75 -4.30
C VAL A 12 -13.19 -12.53 -3.74
N ASP A 13 -13.06 -13.86 -3.63
CA ASP A 13 -14.13 -14.74 -3.12
C ASP A 13 -14.57 -14.34 -1.70
N GLU A 14 -13.63 -14.11 -0.78
CA GLU A 14 -13.93 -13.66 0.58
C GLU A 14 -14.66 -12.31 0.61
N ALA A 15 -14.27 -11.37 -0.26
CA ALA A 15 -14.94 -10.07 -0.33
C ALA A 15 -16.37 -10.19 -0.90
N LEU A 16 -16.57 -11.10 -1.86
CA LEU A 16 -17.90 -11.41 -2.41
C LEU A 16 -18.78 -12.05 -1.34
N SER A 17 -18.29 -13.07 -0.62
CA SER A 17 -19.00 -13.71 0.49
C SER A 17 -19.39 -12.70 1.57
N LEU A 18 -18.45 -11.87 2.00
CA LEU A 18 -18.67 -10.85 3.03
C LEU A 18 -19.75 -9.84 2.64
N THR A 19 -19.91 -9.58 1.34
CA THR A 19 -20.92 -8.66 0.82
C THR A 19 -22.14 -9.38 0.22
N HIS A 20 -22.30 -10.67 0.51
CA HIS A 20 -23.42 -11.51 0.07
C HIS A 20 -23.61 -11.49 -1.45
N GLN A 21 -22.49 -11.54 -2.18
CA GLN A 21 -22.48 -11.61 -3.64
C GLN A 21 -22.26 -13.06 -4.11
N PRO A 22 -22.74 -13.42 -5.30
CA PRO A 22 -22.38 -14.69 -5.93
C PRO A 22 -20.87 -14.78 -6.14
N HIS A 23 -20.33 -15.99 -6.00
CA HIS A 23 -18.91 -16.27 -6.18
C HIS A 23 -18.57 -16.37 -7.68
N LEU A 24 -17.27 -16.29 -7.98
CA LEU A 24 -16.76 -16.54 -9.32
C LEU A 24 -17.06 -17.98 -9.75
N GLU A 25 -17.48 -18.16 -11.00
CA GLU A 25 -17.76 -19.48 -11.58
C GLU A 25 -16.58 -19.90 -12.47
N GLU A 26 -16.02 -21.08 -12.21
CA GLU A 26 -14.92 -21.60 -13.03
C GLU A 26 -15.44 -22.15 -14.34
N VAL A 27 -15.02 -21.54 -15.45
CA VAL A 27 -15.49 -21.86 -16.81
C VAL A 27 -14.40 -22.51 -17.68
N GLY A 28 -13.14 -22.43 -17.24
CA GLY A 28 -11.99 -22.94 -17.99
C GLY A 28 -11.72 -22.16 -19.29
N SER A 29 -10.75 -22.64 -20.07
CA SER A 29 -10.43 -22.16 -21.42
C SER A 29 -9.73 -23.27 -22.20
N GLU A 30 -9.95 -23.35 -23.50
CA GLU A 30 -9.21 -24.26 -24.39
C GLU A 30 -7.78 -23.74 -24.67
N ASP A 31 -7.53 -22.46 -24.42
CA ASP A 31 -6.27 -21.77 -24.74
C ASP A 31 -5.26 -21.73 -23.57
N THR A 32 -5.66 -22.21 -22.38
CA THR A 32 -4.81 -22.21 -21.18
C THR A 32 -5.27 -23.24 -20.16
N ASP A 33 -4.32 -23.94 -19.54
CA ASP A 33 -4.58 -24.87 -18.44
C ASP A 33 -4.82 -24.16 -17.09
N ALA A 34 -4.50 -22.87 -17.00
CA ALA A 34 -4.74 -22.08 -15.78
C ALA A 34 -6.25 -21.85 -15.54
N PRO A 35 -6.69 -21.71 -14.27
CA PRO A 35 -8.08 -21.44 -13.96
C PRO A 35 -8.59 -20.12 -14.55
N VAL A 36 -9.77 -20.19 -15.18
CA VAL A 36 -10.46 -19.06 -15.82
C VAL A 36 -11.90 -19.01 -15.31
N PHE A 37 -12.37 -17.81 -14.98
CA PHE A 37 -13.62 -17.59 -14.26
C PHE A 37 -14.55 -16.62 -14.96
N ALA A 38 -15.84 -16.94 -14.97
CA ALA A 38 -16.90 -15.98 -15.28
C ALA A 38 -17.20 -15.13 -14.04
N VAL A 39 -17.35 -13.82 -14.25
CA VAL A 39 -17.81 -12.90 -13.20
C VAL A 39 -19.34 -12.90 -13.22
N PRO A 40 -20.00 -13.29 -12.12
CA PRO A 40 -21.45 -13.35 -12.07
C PRO A 40 -22.07 -11.94 -12.07
N LEU A 41 -23.40 -11.88 -12.18
CA LEU A 41 -24.16 -10.65 -12.00
C LEU A 41 -24.01 -10.15 -10.54
N LEU A 42 -23.17 -9.14 -10.35
CA LEU A 42 -22.94 -8.52 -9.05
C LEU A 42 -23.94 -7.40 -8.76
N GLY A 43 -24.24 -7.19 -7.48
CA GLY A 43 -25.10 -6.09 -7.03
C GLY A 43 -24.52 -4.70 -7.31
N ARG A 44 -25.35 -3.66 -7.13
CA ARG A 44 -25.00 -2.26 -7.46
C ARG A 44 -23.69 -1.78 -6.85
N SER A 45 -23.36 -2.22 -5.64
CA SER A 45 -22.16 -1.79 -4.92
C SER A 45 -20.84 -2.27 -5.55
N TRP A 46 -20.90 -3.20 -6.49
CA TRP A 46 -19.76 -3.80 -7.20
C TRP A 46 -19.66 -3.41 -8.66
N GLN A 47 -20.59 -2.61 -9.20
CA GLN A 47 -20.62 -2.27 -10.63
C GLN A 47 -19.35 -1.53 -11.09
N ASP A 48 -18.83 -0.61 -10.27
CA ASP A 48 -17.54 0.07 -10.54
C ASP A 48 -16.34 -0.89 -10.61
N ALA A 49 -16.48 -2.08 -10.03
CA ALA A 49 -15.45 -3.11 -10.00
C ALA A 49 -15.40 -3.93 -11.30
N LEU A 50 -16.44 -3.83 -12.14
CA LEU A 50 -16.56 -4.50 -13.43
C LEU A 50 -15.98 -3.67 -14.60
N VAL A 51 -15.58 -2.42 -14.34
CA VAL A 51 -15.01 -1.53 -15.35
C VAL A 51 -13.76 -2.17 -15.96
N GLY A 52 -13.75 -2.27 -17.28
CA GLY A 52 -12.66 -2.84 -18.06
C GLY A 52 -12.81 -4.34 -18.38
N LEU A 53 -13.86 -5.00 -17.87
CA LEU A 53 -14.15 -6.39 -18.20
C LEU A 53 -14.86 -6.53 -19.56
N ASP A 54 -15.72 -5.59 -19.91
CA ASP A 54 -16.30 -5.52 -21.25
C ASP A 54 -15.41 -4.73 -22.22
N THR A 55 -15.85 -4.62 -23.47
CA THR A 55 -15.14 -3.84 -24.49
C THR A 55 -16.12 -2.89 -25.18
N ARG A 56 -15.58 -1.86 -25.86
CA ARG A 56 -16.40 -0.96 -26.68
C ARG A 56 -17.19 -1.69 -27.77
N LEU A 57 -16.70 -2.85 -28.23
CA LEU A 57 -17.32 -3.66 -29.28
C LEU A 57 -18.41 -4.60 -28.74
N ALA A 58 -18.38 -4.92 -27.45
CA ALA A 58 -19.33 -5.81 -26.80
C ALA A 58 -19.69 -5.28 -25.40
N PRO A 59 -20.42 -4.14 -25.30
CA PRO A 59 -20.78 -3.55 -24.02
C PRO A 59 -21.70 -4.49 -23.22
N GLY A 60 -21.44 -4.62 -21.91
CA GLY A 60 -22.20 -5.49 -21.02
C GLY A 60 -21.89 -7.00 -21.14
N GLN A 61 -21.06 -7.41 -22.10
CA GLN A 61 -20.54 -8.78 -22.17
C GLN A 61 -19.19 -8.83 -21.44
N LEU A 62 -19.22 -9.26 -20.17
CA LEU A 62 -18.03 -9.36 -19.35
C LEU A 62 -17.14 -10.49 -19.87
N ARG A 63 -15.89 -10.17 -20.17
CA ARG A 63 -14.88 -11.19 -20.49
C ARG A 63 -14.58 -12.04 -19.26
N PRO A 64 -14.24 -13.33 -19.46
CA PRO A 64 -13.76 -14.16 -18.37
C PRO A 64 -12.45 -13.60 -17.81
N ILE A 65 -12.21 -13.89 -16.54
CA ILE A 65 -11.06 -13.39 -15.78
C ILE A 65 -10.13 -14.54 -15.37
N THR A 66 -8.87 -14.21 -15.11
CA THR A 66 -7.92 -15.12 -14.47
C THR A 66 -7.05 -14.34 -13.48
N PHE A 67 -6.50 -15.05 -12.49
CA PHE A 67 -5.52 -14.52 -11.54
C PHE A 67 -4.08 -14.92 -11.91
N ASP A 68 -3.91 -15.71 -12.97
CA ASP A 68 -2.62 -16.10 -13.52
C ASP A 68 -2.14 -15.07 -14.57
N GLU A 69 -0.89 -14.64 -14.46
CA GLU A 69 -0.35 -13.59 -15.32
C GLU A 69 -0.18 -14.05 -16.77
N GLU A 70 0.27 -15.29 -16.99
CA GLU A 70 0.54 -15.82 -18.32
C GLU A 70 -0.75 -16.13 -19.06
N ALA A 71 -1.72 -16.75 -18.37
CA ALA A 71 -3.07 -16.95 -18.91
C ALA A 71 -3.76 -15.61 -19.24
N GLY A 72 -3.44 -14.56 -18.49
CA GLY A 72 -3.90 -13.20 -18.71
C GLY A 72 -3.40 -12.54 -20.00
N ARG A 73 -2.40 -13.12 -20.68
CA ARG A 73 -1.91 -12.67 -21.99
C ARG A 73 -2.72 -13.25 -23.15
N VAL A 74 -3.55 -14.27 -22.90
CA VAL A 74 -4.44 -14.86 -23.89
C VAL A 74 -5.53 -13.84 -24.29
N PRO A 75 -5.72 -13.56 -25.59
CA PRO A 75 -6.76 -12.65 -26.05
C PRO A 75 -8.15 -13.06 -25.56
N GLY A 76 -8.90 -12.11 -25.00
CA GLY A 76 -10.26 -12.37 -24.51
C GLY A 76 -10.34 -12.76 -23.03
N ILE A 77 -9.23 -13.07 -22.37
CA ILE A 77 -9.17 -13.29 -20.91
C ILE A 77 -8.59 -12.04 -20.23
N VAL A 78 -9.14 -11.64 -19.09
CA VAL A 78 -8.66 -10.48 -18.34
C VAL A 78 -7.86 -10.92 -17.11
N HIS A 79 -6.61 -10.46 -17.02
CA HIS A 79 -5.79 -10.64 -15.82
C HIS A 79 -6.25 -9.72 -14.69
N VAL A 80 -6.67 -10.31 -13.56
CA VAL A 80 -7.03 -9.59 -12.34
C VAL A 80 -5.78 -9.42 -11.45
N HIS A 81 -4.94 -8.48 -11.83
CA HIS A 81 -3.78 -8.05 -11.04
C HIS A 81 -4.20 -7.11 -9.88
N LEU A 82 -3.26 -6.74 -9.00
CA LEU A 82 -3.51 -5.88 -7.82
C LEU A 82 -4.13 -4.50 -8.13
N GLY A 83 -3.88 -3.97 -9.34
CA GLY A 83 -4.42 -2.70 -9.79
C GLY A 83 -5.82 -2.78 -10.41
N HIS A 84 -6.29 -4.00 -10.72
CA HIS A 84 -7.58 -4.21 -11.37
C HIS A 84 -8.74 -3.74 -10.47
N ALA A 85 -9.82 -3.21 -11.06
CA ALA A 85 -10.93 -2.62 -10.33
C ALA A 85 -11.60 -3.64 -9.37
N LEU A 86 -11.77 -4.88 -9.82
CA LEU A 86 -12.27 -6.00 -8.99
C LEU A 86 -11.40 -6.25 -7.75
N MET A 87 -10.08 -6.37 -7.94
CA MET A 87 -9.13 -6.59 -6.84
C MET A 87 -9.09 -5.40 -5.88
N ARG A 88 -9.08 -4.17 -6.40
CA ARG A 88 -9.13 -2.94 -5.60
C ARG A 88 -10.43 -2.82 -4.80
N LYS A 89 -11.56 -3.22 -5.38
CA LYS A 89 -12.85 -3.28 -4.66
C LYS A 89 -12.81 -4.33 -3.56
N ALA A 90 -12.38 -5.54 -3.87
CA ALA A 90 -12.29 -6.64 -2.91
C ALA A 90 -11.41 -6.28 -1.71
N THR A 91 -10.17 -5.85 -1.96
CA THR A 91 -9.22 -5.43 -0.91
C THR A 91 -9.73 -4.25 -0.08
N ARG A 92 -10.40 -3.26 -0.70
CA ARG A 92 -11.02 -2.14 0.02
C ARG A 92 -12.15 -2.62 0.94
N THR A 93 -13.03 -3.50 0.44
CA THR A 93 -14.12 -4.11 1.20
C THR A 93 -13.60 -4.85 2.43
N LEU A 94 -12.63 -5.75 2.25
CA LEU A 94 -12.03 -6.51 3.35
C LEU A 94 -11.34 -5.60 4.36
N ARG A 95 -10.53 -4.65 3.90
CA ARG A 95 -9.86 -3.69 4.79
C ARG A 95 -10.84 -2.86 5.61
N ALA A 96 -11.93 -2.39 5.00
CA ALA A 96 -12.94 -1.60 5.70
C ALA A 96 -13.62 -2.42 6.82
N ASN A 97 -13.85 -3.70 6.59
CA ASN A 97 -14.43 -4.59 7.59
C ASN A 97 -13.43 -4.93 8.71
N LEU A 98 -12.17 -5.21 8.36
CA LEU A 98 -11.13 -5.62 9.31
C LEU A 98 -10.89 -4.63 10.46
N PHE A 99 -11.07 -3.33 10.20
CA PHE A 99 -10.89 -2.26 11.19
C PHE A 99 -12.22 -1.70 11.70
N SER A 100 -13.35 -2.30 11.35
CA SER A 100 -14.66 -1.92 11.86
C SER A 100 -14.83 -2.36 13.32
N PRO A 101 -15.51 -1.57 14.17
CA PRO A 101 -15.90 -2.00 15.52
C PRO A 101 -16.72 -3.28 15.55
N HIS A 102 -17.38 -3.63 14.43
CA HIS A 102 -18.23 -4.82 14.28
C HIS A 102 -17.68 -5.73 13.17
N SER A 103 -16.35 -5.90 13.13
CA SER A 103 -15.67 -6.77 12.16
C SER A 103 -16.25 -8.17 12.19
N GLN A 104 -16.64 -8.69 11.02
CA GLN A 104 -17.02 -10.08 10.82
C GLN A 104 -15.78 -10.97 10.58
N MET A 105 -14.60 -10.36 10.50
CA MET A 105 -13.31 -11.03 10.30
C MET A 105 -12.48 -11.06 11.57
N SER A 106 -11.78 -12.17 11.82
CA SER A 106 -10.79 -12.28 12.88
C SER A 106 -9.38 -11.95 12.35
N ARG A 107 -8.68 -11.05 13.06
CA ARG A 107 -7.26 -10.75 12.80
C ARG A 107 -6.30 -11.75 13.45
N VAL A 108 -6.84 -12.72 14.19
CA VAL A 108 -6.08 -13.74 14.89
C VAL A 108 -6.54 -15.10 14.39
N THR A 109 -5.58 -15.94 14.02
CA THR A 109 -5.86 -17.34 13.64
C THR A 109 -4.87 -18.27 14.30
N ALA A 110 -5.26 -19.54 14.45
CA ALA A 110 -4.42 -20.61 14.93
C ALA A 110 -4.42 -21.75 13.91
N VAL A 111 -3.24 -22.15 13.48
CA VAL A 111 -3.03 -23.14 12.43
C VAL A 111 -2.04 -24.19 12.90
N VAL A 112 -2.27 -25.44 12.51
CA VAL A 112 -1.32 -26.55 12.64
C VAL A 112 -0.59 -26.65 11.31
N LEU A 113 0.73 -26.48 11.34
CA LEU A 113 1.59 -26.52 10.16
C LEU A 113 2.41 -27.82 10.15
N PRO A 114 2.24 -28.69 9.13
CA PRO A 114 3.05 -29.90 9.01
C PRO A 114 4.55 -29.61 8.92
N GLY A 115 5.37 -30.40 9.62
CA GLY A 115 6.83 -30.22 9.61
C GLY A 115 7.35 -28.91 10.21
N LEU A 116 6.53 -28.18 10.98
CA LEU A 116 6.99 -27.04 11.75
C LEU A 116 7.87 -27.53 12.92
N GLU A 117 9.07 -26.96 13.07
CA GLU A 117 10.00 -27.38 14.13
C GLU A 117 9.54 -26.95 15.54
N HIS A 118 9.00 -25.74 15.66
CA HIS A 118 8.64 -25.14 16.95
C HIS A 118 7.37 -24.31 16.80
N SER A 119 6.44 -24.47 17.75
CA SER A 119 5.23 -23.65 17.81
C SER A 119 5.59 -22.19 18.09
N CYS A 120 5.00 -21.25 17.37
CA CYS A 120 5.30 -19.82 17.47
C CYS A 120 4.08 -18.92 17.25
N ALA A 121 4.16 -17.72 17.82
CA ALA A 121 3.28 -16.61 17.49
C ALA A 121 3.98 -15.71 16.47
N ALA A 122 3.40 -15.55 15.29
CA ALA A 122 3.88 -14.68 14.23
C ALA A 122 2.91 -13.51 14.03
N SER A 123 3.40 -12.28 14.16
CA SER A 123 2.66 -11.04 13.94
C SER A 123 3.05 -10.42 12.61
N LEU A 124 2.04 -10.01 11.85
CA LEU A 124 2.19 -9.11 10.71
C LEU A 124 1.86 -7.69 11.18
N SER A 125 2.81 -6.78 11.05
CA SER A 125 2.69 -5.41 11.54
C SER A 125 3.00 -4.40 10.45
N ARG A 126 2.28 -3.28 10.45
CA ARG A 126 2.52 -2.14 9.56
C ARG A 126 3.39 -1.12 10.29
N LEU A 127 4.48 -0.70 9.68
CA LEU A 127 5.30 0.44 10.09
C LEU A 127 4.98 1.63 9.19
N VAL A 128 4.64 2.76 9.79
CA VAL A 128 4.50 4.04 9.11
C VAL A 128 5.47 5.02 9.76
N LEU A 129 6.41 5.55 8.98
CA LEU A 129 7.28 6.64 9.43
C LEU A 129 6.67 7.97 9.01
N VAL A 130 6.42 8.82 9.99
CA VAL A 130 5.79 10.12 9.79
C VAL A 130 6.77 11.20 10.23
N GLY A 131 7.05 12.15 9.35
CA GLY A 131 7.86 13.31 9.67
C GLY A 131 7.05 14.45 10.28
N ARG A 132 7.73 15.51 10.69
CA ARG A 132 7.11 16.74 11.17
C ARG A 132 6.20 17.33 10.08
N GLY A 133 5.00 17.75 10.46
CA GLY A 133 3.92 18.13 9.53
C GLY A 133 2.95 17.00 9.18
N GLY A 134 3.13 15.79 9.72
CA GLY A 134 2.14 14.69 9.61
C GLY A 134 2.19 13.93 8.29
N LEU A 135 3.21 14.17 7.46
CA LEU A 135 3.37 13.49 6.19
C LEU A 135 4.05 12.13 6.35
N ARG A 136 3.49 11.14 5.68
CA ARG A 136 4.05 9.79 5.62
C ARG A 136 5.28 9.77 4.71
N LEU A 137 6.43 9.48 5.29
CA LEU A 137 7.72 9.42 4.58
C LEU A 137 8.03 8.02 4.07
N HIS A 138 7.66 7.01 4.85
CA HIS A 138 7.90 5.61 4.56
C HIS A 138 6.77 4.74 5.11
N GLU A 139 6.49 3.66 4.39
CA GLU A 139 5.52 2.67 4.81
C GLU A 139 6.00 1.29 4.41
N GLU A 140 6.00 0.36 5.36
CA GLU A 140 6.26 -1.05 5.07
C GLU A 140 5.44 -1.95 5.98
N VAL A 141 5.26 -3.19 5.54
CA VAL A 141 4.72 -4.27 6.37
C VAL A 141 5.86 -5.22 6.68
N PHE A 142 5.95 -5.64 7.94
CA PHE A 142 7.01 -6.51 8.42
C PHE A 142 6.46 -7.59 9.34
N VAL A 143 7.25 -8.65 9.50
CA VAL A 143 6.90 -9.82 10.29
C VAL A 143 7.77 -9.88 11.53
N THR A 144 7.15 -10.19 12.67
CA THR A 144 7.84 -10.52 13.92
C THR A 144 7.25 -11.76 14.55
N GLY A 145 7.99 -12.39 15.45
CA GLY A 145 7.48 -13.58 16.09
C GLY A 145 8.36 -14.14 17.18
N VAL A 146 7.71 -14.92 18.04
CA VAL A 146 8.29 -15.53 19.23
C VAL A 146 7.85 -16.97 19.32
N ARG A 147 8.72 -17.85 19.80
CA ARG A 147 8.32 -19.22 20.11
C ARG A 147 7.36 -19.22 21.30
N LEU A 148 6.35 -20.10 21.27
CA LEU A 148 5.45 -20.29 22.41
C LEU A 148 6.24 -20.74 23.65
N ARG A 149 7.24 -21.61 23.44
CA ARG A 149 8.24 -22.00 24.45
C ARG A 149 9.64 -21.63 23.95
N GLY A 150 10.41 -20.92 24.79
CA GLY A 150 11.78 -20.50 24.44
C GLY A 150 11.83 -19.13 23.75
N HIS A 151 12.92 -18.84 23.04
CA HIS A 151 13.27 -17.48 22.60
C HIS A 151 12.76 -17.12 21.18
N ARG A 152 13.48 -16.25 20.46
CA ARG A 152 13.08 -15.66 19.18
C ARG A 152 13.04 -16.67 18.04
N VAL A 153 12.35 -16.28 16.97
CA VAL A 153 12.34 -17.00 15.69
C VAL A 153 13.05 -16.13 14.66
N ALA A 154 13.86 -16.75 13.79
CA ALA A 154 14.48 -16.04 12.68
C ALA A 154 13.43 -15.50 11.70
N GLU A 155 13.68 -14.34 11.11
CA GLU A 155 12.74 -13.67 10.18
C GLU A 155 12.41 -14.51 8.95
N GLU A 156 13.41 -15.18 8.37
CA GLU A 156 13.21 -16.05 7.21
C GLU A 156 12.28 -17.22 7.57
N THR A 157 12.44 -17.80 8.76
CA THR A 157 11.55 -18.83 9.26
C THR A 157 10.14 -18.29 9.47
N LEU A 158 9.97 -17.09 10.02
CA LEU A 158 8.65 -16.47 10.18
C LEU A 158 7.98 -16.16 8.84
N SER A 159 8.75 -15.71 7.86
CA SER A 159 8.24 -15.44 6.51
C SER A 159 7.74 -16.72 5.86
N ARG A 160 8.50 -17.82 5.96
CA ARG A 160 8.07 -19.15 5.49
C ARG A 160 6.83 -19.66 6.23
N VAL A 161 6.76 -19.44 7.54
CA VAL A 161 5.57 -19.80 8.35
C VAL A 161 4.34 -19.05 7.85
N LEU A 162 4.44 -17.74 7.62
CA LEU A 162 3.31 -16.95 7.13
C LEU A 162 2.95 -17.30 5.69
N ASP A 163 3.91 -17.48 4.79
CA ASP A 163 3.63 -17.86 3.40
C ASP A 163 2.87 -19.20 3.36
N ARG A 164 3.25 -20.18 4.19
CA ARG A 164 2.54 -21.46 4.33
C ARG A 164 1.18 -21.33 5.01
N ALA A 165 1.06 -20.49 6.04
CA ALA A 165 -0.20 -20.23 6.73
C ALA A 165 -1.20 -19.43 5.89
N LEU A 166 -0.75 -18.85 4.77
CA LEU A 166 -1.58 -18.17 3.78
C LEU A 166 -1.89 -19.05 2.58
N ASP A 167 -1.37 -20.27 2.48
CA ASP A 167 -1.68 -21.19 1.40
C ASP A 167 -2.82 -22.13 1.85
N PRO A 168 -3.98 -22.19 1.17
CA PRO A 168 -5.12 -23.00 1.60
C PRO A 168 -4.77 -24.48 1.90
N ASP A 169 -3.81 -25.04 1.17
CA ASP A 169 -3.39 -26.44 1.31
C ASP A 169 -2.18 -26.61 2.25
N GLY A 170 -1.62 -25.50 2.74
CA GLY A 170 -0.39 -25.48 3.54
C GLY A 170 -0.59 -25.74 5.03
N TYR A 171 -1.84 -25.77 5.52
CA TYR A 171 -2.16 -25.83 6.94
C TYR A 171 -3.50 -26.51 7.27
N ARG A 172 -3.66 -26.89 8.54
CA ARG A 172 -4.96 -27.27 9.11
C ARG A 172 -5.37 -26.30 10.20
N LEU A 173 -6.65 -25.93 10.30
CA LEU A 173 -7.11 -25.08 11.39
C LEU A 173 -6.97 -25.80 12.74
N ALA A 174 -6.54 -25.08 13.77
CA ALA A 174 -6.40 -25.62 15.12
C ALA A 174 -7.75 -26.06 15.70
N GLY A 175 -7.78 -27.24 16.32
CA GLY A 175 -8.95 -27.75 17.03
C GLY A 175 -9.42 -26.85 18.18
N PRO A 176 -10.64 -27.05 18.71
CA PRO A 176 -11.17 -26.25 19.83
C PRO A 176 -10.26 -26.27 21.07
N GLU A 177 -9.71 -27.43 21.41
CA GLU A 177 -8.84 -27.60 22.58
C GLU A 177 -7.51 -26.86 22.43
N VAL A 178 -6.88 -26.96 21.26
CA VAL A 178 -5.66 -26.21 20.91
C VAL A 178 -5.92 -24.71 21.02
N ARG A 179 -7.06 -24.23 20.50
CA ARG A 179 -7.45 -22.81 20.58
C ARG A 179 -7.68 -22.35 22.02
N ARG A 180 -8.32 -23.17 22.86
CA ARG A 180 -8.51 -22.87 24.29
C ARG A 180 -7.16 -22.73 24.99
N ARG A 181 -6.27 -23.71 24.79
CA ARG A 181 -4.93 -23.69 25.38
C ARG A 181 -4.11 -22.48 24.95
N LEU A 182 -4.19 -22.10 23.69
CA LEU A 182 -3.55 -20.89 23.17
C LEU A 182 -4.12 -19.61 23.76
N THR A 183 -5.43 -19.57 23.99
CA THR A 183 -6.09 -18.44 24.63
C THR A 183 -5.62 -18.31 26.07
N ASP A 184 -5.53 -19.42 26.80
CA ASP A 184 -4.98 -19.44 28.17
C ASP A 184 -3.54 -18.94 28.17
N LEU A 185 -2.66 -19.51 27.32
CA LEU A 185 -1.26 -19.09 27.19
C LEU A 185 -1.10 -17.60 26.84
N TRP A 186 -2.00 -17.07 26.00
CA TRP A 186 -1.97 -15.66 25.61
C TRP A 186 -2.37 -14.73 26.75
N ASN A 187 -3.33 -15.17 27.59
CA ASN A 187 -3.86 -14.40 28.70
C ASN A 187 -3.07 -14.60 30.01
N ASP A 188 -2.32 -15.69 30.13
CA ASP A 188 -1.52 -16.07 31.31
C ASP A 188 -0.37 -15.07 31.53
N ASP A 189 -0.57 -14.17 32.49
CA ASP A 189 0.30 -13.04 32.85
C ASP A 189 0.74 -12.14 31.68
N GLY A 190 0.18 -12.36 30.49
CA GLY A 190 0.51 -11.66 29.25
C GLY A 190 1.96 -11.86 28.78
N HIS A 191 2.72 -12.84 29.29
CA HIS A 191 4.14 -12.98 28.97
C HIS A 191 4.41 -13.19 27.48
N LEU A 192 3.62 -14.03 26.80
CA LEU A 192 3.74 -14.26 25.37
C LEU A 192 3.48 -12.96 24.58
N ARG A 193 2.42 -12.24 24.95
CA ARG A 193 2.05 -10.96 24.34
C ARG A 193 3.13 -9.90 24.54
N ALA A 194 3.64 -9.75 25.76
CA ALA A 194 4.68 -8.77 26.10
C ALA A 194 5.95 -9.00 25.28
N ARG A 195 6.39 -10.26 25.18
CA ARG A 195 7.56 -10.64 24.37
C ARG A 195 7.35 -10.32 22.89
N LEU A 196 6.17 -10.62 22.34
CA LEU A 196 5.88 -10.32 20.94
C LEU A 196 5.85 -8.81 20.66
N VAL A 197 5.30 -8.01 21.58
CA VAL A 197 5.30 -6.54 21.50
C VAL A 197 6.75 -6.03 21.52
N GLU A 198 7.58 -6.50 22.45
CA GLU A 198 8.99 -6.10 22.55
C GLU A 198 9.78 -6.43 21.27
N GLU A 199 9.59 -7.64 20.69
CA GLU A 199 10.21 -7.98 19.40
C GLU A 199 9.73 -7.06 18.27
N THR A 200 8.46 -6.69 18.30
CA THR A 200 7.85 -5.82 17.27
C THR A 200 8.40 -4.40 17.34
N GLU A 201 8.49 -3.82 18.53
CA GLU A 201 9.07 -2.50 18.75
C GLU A 201 10.56 -2.47 18.36
N ARG A 202 11.31 -3.48 18.80
CA ARG A 202 12.73 -3.62 18.45
C ARG A 202 12.93 -3.70 16.93
N ARG A 203 12.10 -4.50 16.25
CA ARG A 203 12.16 -4.62 14.79
C ARG A 203 11.83 -3.29 14.11
N ALA A 204 10.82 -2.57 14.60
CA ALA A 204 10.46 -1.27 14.05
C ALA A 204 11.62 -0.26 14.12
N VAL A 205 12.38 -0.24 15.21
CA VAL A 205 13.60 0.60 15.34
C VAL A 205 14.67 0.17 14.34
N THR A 206 14.91 -1.13 14.17
CA THR A 206 15.85 -1.63 13.15
C THR A 206 15.45 -1.20 11.73
N LEU A 207 14.17 -1.29 11.39
CA LEU A 207 13.64 -0.91 10.08
C LEU A 207 13.74 0.60 9.86
N GLN A 208 13.41 1.42 10.88
CA GLN A 208 13.59 2.87 10.85
C GLN A 208 15.05 3.23 10.55
N ASN A 209 16.01 2.63 11.26
CA ASN A 209 17.42 2.88 11.03
C ASN A 209 17.88 2.45 9.64
N ARG A 210 17.35 1.33 9.12
CA ARG A 210 17.67 0.81 7.78
C ARG A 210 17.28 1.80 6.68
N VAL A 211 16.16 2.51 6.82
CA VAL A 211 15.67 3.44 5.79
C VAL A 211 16.12 4.89 6.02
N ALA A 212 16.79 5.18 7.14
CA ALA A 212 17.20 6.55 7.50
C ALA A 212 18.09 7.19 6.42
N ALA A 213 19.07 6.46 5.88
CA ALA A 213 19.93 6.96 4.81
C ALA A 213 19.15 7.27 3.53
N ASN A 214 18.21 6.39 3.13
CA ASN A 214 17.37 6.64 1.96
C ASN A 214 16.43 7.84 2.15
N LEU A 215 15.91 8.05 3.37
CA LEU A 215 15.12 9.23 3.69
C LEU A 215 15.95 10.51 3.60
N GLU A 216 17.21 10.47 4.01
CA GLU A 216 18.13 11.61 3.92
C GLU A 216 18.49 11.92 2.46
N GLU A 217 18.78 10.91 1.63
CA GLU A 217 18.98 11.08 0.18
C GLU A 217 17.74 11.69 -0.49
N ARG A 218 16.55 11.20 -0.14
CA ARG A 218 15.28 11.76 -0.64
C ARG A 218 15.06 13.19 -0.18
N ARG A 219 15.40 13.52 1.07
CA ARG A 219 15.34 14.89 1.58
C ARG A 219 16.22 15.81 0.74
N GLN A 220 17.47 15.42 0.47
CA GLN A 220 18.39 16.20 -0.33
C GLN A 220 17.89 16.38 -1.76
N ALA A 221 17.40 15.30 -2.39
CA ALA A 221 16.84 15.34 -3.74
C ALA A 221 15.59 16.23 -3.83
N ASP A 222 14.69 16.15 -2.84
CA ASP A 222 13.49 16.98 -2.80
C ASP A 222 13.83 18.46 -2.54
N SER A 223 14.79 18.75 -1.65
CA SER A 223 15.29 20.12 -1.45
C SER A 223 15.94 20.68 -2.71
N GLN A 224 16.79 19.91 -3.38
CA GLN A 224 17.40 20.33 -4.64
C GLN A 224 16.34 20.60 -5.71
N ARG A 225 15.32 19.74 -5.80
CA ARG A 225 14.21 19.91 -6.74
C ARG A 225 13.44 21.22 -6.52
N VAL A 226 13.25 21.65 -5.27
CA VAL A 226 12.66 22.97 -4.98
C VAL A 226 13.52 24.06 -5.61
N HIS A 227 14.82 24.06 -5.34
CA HIS A 227 15.75 25.05 -5.90
C HIS A 227 15.76 25.03 -7.44
N ASP A 228 15.78 23.85 -8.06
CA ASP A 228 15.78 23.71 -9.51
C ASP A 228 14.49 24.27 -10.15
N ILE A 229 13.33 24.03 -9.53
CA ILE A 229 12.04 24.56 -9.99
C ILE A 229 12.03 26.09 -9.92
N PHE A 230 12.47 26.67 -8.79
CA PHE A 230 12.51 28.13 -8.63
C PHE A 230 13.55 28.79 -9.53
N ALA A 231 14.71 28.15 -9.74
CA ALA A 231 15.71 28.60 -10.70
C ALA A 231 15.16 28.61 -12.14
N ALA A 232 14.43 27.57 -12.54
CA ALA A 232 13.77 27.53 -13.85
C ALA A 232 12.69 28.62 -13.99
N PHE A 233 11.89 28.88 -12.93
CA PHE A 233 10.92 29.98 -12.94
C PHE A 233 11.59 31.35 -13.08
N ARG A 234 12.68 31.60 -12.34
CA ARG A 234 13.46 32.84 -12.48
C ARG A 234 14.00 33.00 -13.90
N ALA A 235 14.61 31.95 -14.45
CA ALA A 235 15.16 31.99 -15.81
C ALA A 235 14.08 32.32 -16.84
N ASN A 236 12.92 31.65 -16.77
CA ASN A 236 11.81 31.90 -17.70
C ASN A 236 11.24 33.33 -17.58
N LEU A 237 11.09 33.85 -16.36
CA LEU A 237 10.59 35.22 -16.15
C LEU A 237 11.60 36.27 -16.60
N ALA A 238 12.89 36.08 -16.30
CA ALA A 238 13.96 36.97 -16.73
C ALA A 238 14.07 37.01 -18.26
N ASP A 239 14.04 35.85 -18.93
CA ASP A 239 14.06 35.75 -20.39
C ASP A 239 12.81 36.40 -21.01
N SER A 240 11.63 36.21 -20.42
CA SER A 240 10.40 36.87 -20.88
C SER A 240 10.47 38.39 -20.75
N LEU A 241 11.01 38.91 -19.64
CA LEU A 241 11.22 40.34 -19.44
C LEU A 241 12.25 40.91 -20.41
N GLU A 242 13.36 40.20 -20.64
CA GLU A 242 14.38 40.62 -21.60
C GLU A 242 13.82 40.72 -23.02
N HIS A 243 13.07 39.71 -23.47
CA HIS A 243 12.36 39.75 -24.75
C HIS A 243 11.38 40.93 -24.83
N LEU A 244 10.57 41.15 -23.80
CA LEU A 244 9.60 42.25 -23.78
C LEU A 244 10.28 43.63 -23.84
N HIS A 245 11.41 43.80 -23.15
CA HIS A 245 12.21 45.02 -23.19
C HIS A 245 12.95 45.19 -24.52
N ALA A 246 13.38 44.10 -25.16
CA ALA A 246 14.00 44.14 -26.49
C ALA A 246 12.98 44.55 -27.56
N GLU A 247 11.80 43.93 -27.56
CA GLU A 247 10.68 44.33 -28.41
C GLU A 247 10.31 45.80 -28.22
N GLU A 248 10.30 46.29 -26.97
CA GLU A 248 9.99 47.68 -26.69
C GLU A 248 11.00 48.63 -27.34
N ARG A 249 12.30 48.32 -27.26
CA ARG A 249 13.35 49.13 -27.90
C ARG A 249 13.22 49.12 -29.43
N GLU A 250 12.89 47.97 -30.02
CA GLU A 250 12.74 47.84 -31.48
C GLU A 250 11.46 48.52 -32.00
N GLN A 251 10.38 48.48 -31.23
CA GLN A 251 9.05 48.95 -31.64
C GLN A 251 8.69 50.33 -31.06
N GLN A 252 9.63 51.03 -30.42
CA GLN A 252 9.41 52.34 -29.78
C GLN A 252 8.65 53.35 -30.66
N GLY A 253 8.90 53.38 -31.97
CA GLY A 253 8.18 54.22 -32.92
C GLY A 253 6.75 53.77 -33.25
N MET A 254 6.48 52.46 -33.23
CA MET A 254 5.13 51.88 -33.45
C MET A 254 4.29 51.86 -32.18
N LEU A 255 4.91 51.76 -31.01
CA LEU A 255 4.26 51.83 -29.70
C LEU A 255 3.59 53.19 -29.47
N ALA A 256 4.11 54.26 -30.06
CA ALA A 256 3.48 55.58 -30.06
C ALA A 256 2.14 55.61 -30.83
N LEU A 257 1.91 54.64 -31.72
CA LEU A 257 0.66 54.49 -32.50
C LEU A 257 -0.37 53.60 -31.78
N TRP A 258 -0.03 52.98 -30.65
CA TRP A 258 -0.96 52.16 -29.87
C TRP A 258 -1.89 53.01 -29.00
N ALA A 259 -3.08 52.48 -28.74
CA ALA A 259 -4.02 53.09 -27.79
C ALA A 259 -3.40 53.18 -26.38
N GLU A 260 -3.71 54.25 -25.64
CA GLU A 260 -3.19 54.46 -24.28
C GLU A 260 -3.46 53.28 -23.33
N ASP A 261 -4.63 52.63 -23.46
CA ASP A 261 -5.00 51.47 -22.64
C ASP A 261 -4.06 50.27 -22.85
N GLN A 262 -3.61 50.02 -24.08
CA GLN A 262 -2.69 48.92 -24.40
C GLN A 262 -1.31 49.15 -23.80
N ARG A 263 -0.83 50.40 -23.82
CA ARG A 263 0.45 50.78 -23.20
C ARG A 263 0.41 50.65 -21.68
N HIS A 264 -0.69 51.08 -21.05
CA HIS A 264 -0.88 50.92 -19.61
C HIS A 264 -0.97 49.46 -19.18
N GLN A 265 -1.66 48.61 -19.96
CA GLN A 265 -1.76 47.18 -19.67
C GLN A 265 -0.38 46.51 -19.73
N ARG A 266 0.39 46.75 -20.81
CA ARG A 266 1.75 46.18 -20.95
C ARG A 266 2.69 46.62 -19.82
N ALA A 267 2.67 47.91 -19.46
CA ALA A 267 3.48 48.42 -18.35
C ALA A 267 3.10 47.78 -17.00
N ARG A 268 1.81 47.50 -16.77
CA ARG A 268 1.36 46.74 -15.60
C ARG A 268 1.85 45.30 -15.62
N ASP A 269 1.80 44.63 -16.77
CA ASP A 269 2.24 43.25 -16.91
C ASP A 269 3.76 43.12 -16.64
N VAL A 270 4.57 44.02 -17.22
CA VAL A 270 6.02 44.11 -16.94
C VAL A 270 6.28 44.29 -15.45
N ARG A 271 5.62 45.28 -14.84
CA ARG A 271 5.77 45.54 -13.40
C ARG A 271 5.34 44.34 -12.55
N ALA A 272 4.26 43.65 -12.91
CA ALA A 272 3.82 42.45 -12.21
C ALA A 272 4.83 41.29 -12.32
N MET A 273 5.50 41.14 -13.46
CA MET A 273 6.59 40.17 -13.64
C MET A 273 7.86 40.56 -12.85
N GLU A 274 8.20 41.85 -12.79
CA GLU A 274 9.31 42.35 -11.95
C GLU A 274 9.03 42.13 -10.46
N ASP A 275 7.85 42.53 -9.98
CA ASP A 275 7.40 42.30 -8.61
C ASP A 275 7.43 40.79 -8.28
N ARG A 276 6.99 39.95 -9.22
CA ARG A 276 7.04 38.49 -9.07
C ARG A 276 8.47 37.99 -8.89
N LEU A 277 9.44 38.48 -9.68
CA LEU A 277 10.85 38.08 -9.53
C LEU A 277 11.41 38.44 -8.15
N VAL A 278 11.04 39.60 -7.60
CA VAL A 278 11.45 40.03 -6.25
C VAL A 278 10.89 39.09 -5.18
N ASP A 279 9.64 38.64 -5.33
CA ASP A 279 8.98 37.78 -4.35
C ASP A 279 9.48 36.32 -4.37
N LEU A 280 10.02 35.86 -5.50
CA LEU A 280 10.41 34.46 -5.69
C LEU A 280 11.44 33.97 -4.69
N ASP A 281 12.41 34.79 -4.28
CA ASP A 281 13.45 34.37 -3.34
C ASP A 281 12.87 34.08 -1.95
N GLY A 282 11.90 34.90 -1.52
CA GLY A 282 11.19 34.69 -0.26
C GLY A 282 10.28 33.46 -0.31
N GLU A 283 9.65 33.19 -1.46
CA GLU A 283 8.87 31.98 -1.67
C GLU A 283 9.72 30.72 -1.70
N GLU A 284 10.84 30.74 -2.41
CA GLU A 284 11.79 29.63 -2.45
C GLU A 284 12.28 29.30 -1.04
N ALA A 285 12.66 30.31 -0.25
CA ALA A 285 13.12 30.10 1.11
C ALA A 285 12.04 29.44 1.99
N ARG A 286 10.79 29.90 1.89
CA ARG A 286 9.65 29.31 2.62
C ARG A 286 9.40 27.87 2.18
N GLU A 287 9.45 27.58 0.89
CA GLU A 287 9.21 26.22 0.40
C GLU A 287 10.37 25.27 0.69
N ALA A 288 11.61 25.76 0.66
CA ALA A 288 12.77 24.99 1.08
C ALA A 288 12.69 24.64 2.57
N GLU A 289 12.29 25.60 3.42
CA GLU A 289 12.06 25.36 4.85
C GLU A 289 10.91 24.37 5.07
N ALA A 290 9.77 24.56 4.41
CA ALA A 290 8.65 23.65 4.46
C ALA A 290 9.06 22.24 4.05
N MET A 291 9.84 22.09 2.97
CA MET A 291 10.37 20.80 2.51
C MET A 291 11.30 20.16 3.56
N ALA A 292 12.20 20.94 4.15
CA ALA A 292 13.11 20.46 5.18
C ALA A 292 12.35 19.98 6.44
N LEU A 293 11.31 20.72 6.85
CA LEU A 293 10.46 20.35 7.99
C LEU A 293 9.83 18.98 7.80
N ARG A 294 9.44 18.58 6.57
CA ARG A 294 8.81 17.28 6.30
C ARG A 294 9.64 16.09 6.75
N TYR A 295 10.97 16.23 6.78
CA TYR A 295 11.91 15.16 7.11
C TYR A 295 12.47 15.25 8.54
N GLN A 296 12.04 16.25 9.33
CA GLN A 296 12.43 16.39 10.73
C GLN A 296 11.57 15.50 11.64
N ASP A 297 12.09 15.17 12.83
CA ASP A 297 11.40 14.40 13.89
C ASP A 297 10.67 13.16 13.38
N VAL A 298 11.33 12.32 12.58
CA VAL A 298 10.71 11.12 12.02
C VAL A 298 10.31 10.16 13.15
N ARG A 299 9.00 9.96 13.32
CA ARG A 299 8.43 9.08 14.36
C ARG A 299 7.90 7.78 13.75
N PRO A 300 8.21 6.62 14.36
CA PRO A 300 7.64 5.35 13.97
C PRO A 300 6.25 5.15 14.58
N TYR A 301 5.29 4.77 13.74
CA TYR A 301 3.97 4.31 14.16
C TYR A 301 3.78 2.87 13.72
N VAL A 302 3.63 1.98 14.70
CA VAL A 302 3.46 0.54 14.47
C VAL A 302 2.02 0.15 14.75
N SER A 303 1.43 -0.62 13.85
CA SER A 303 0.07 -1.14 14.02
C SER A 303 0.03 -2.64 13.69
N PRO A 304 -0.37 -3.52 14.63
CA PRO A 304 -0.53 -4.94 14.34
C PRO A 304 -1.71 -5.16 13.40
N VAL A 305 -1.48 -5.90 12.32
CA VAL A 305 -2.45 -6.18 11.27
C VAL A 305 -3.06 -7.57 11.46
N ALA A 306 -2.23 -8.57 11.71
CA ALA A 306 -2.68 -9.95 11.91
C ALA A 306 -1.75 -10.72 12.84
N LEU A 307 -2.28 -11.74 13.50
CA LEU A 307 -1.55 -12.67 14.36
C LEU A 307 -1.86 -14.10 13.94
N VAL A 308 -0.81 -14.88 13.66
CA VAL A 308 -0.89 -16.30 13.36
C VAL A 308 -0.20 -17.06 14.48
N LEU A 309 -0.96 -17.91 15.16
CA LEU A 309 -0.44 -18.89 16.11
C LEU A 309 -0.20 -20.20 15.36
N ALA A 310 1.04 -20.41 14.94
CA ALA A 310 1.47 -21.58 14.20
C ALA A 310 1.93 -22.68 15.17
N ILE A 311 1.29 -23.83 15.10
CA ILE A 311 1.46 -24.94 16.04
C ILE A 311 2.05 -26.15 15.32
N THR A 312 2.94 -26.86 15.99
CA THR A 312 3.45 -28.14 15.49
C THR A 312 2.37 -29.21 15.60
N GLU A 313 2.48 -30.26 14.77
CA GLU A 313 1.58 -31.41 14.87
C GLU A 313 1.68 -32.09 16.24
N GLU A 314 2.90 -32.17 16.79
CA GLU A 314 3.14 -32.76 18.11
C GLU A 314 2.44 -31.99 19.25
N ASP A 315 2.56 -30.65 19.28
CA ASP A 315 1.89 -29.85 20.31
C ASP A 315 0.37 -29.92 20.14
N ALA A 316 -0.14 -29.91 18.90
CA ALA A 316 -1.56 -30.03 18.63
C ALA A 316 -2.13 -31.37 19.14
N THR A 317 -1.50 -32.50 18.78
CA THR A 317 -1.93 -33.83 19.25
C THR A 317 -1.82 -33.96 20.77
N LYS A 318 -0.75 -33.43 21.39
CA LYS A 318 -0.60 -33.45 22.84
C LYS A 318 -1.71 -32.69 23.56
N TRP A 319 -2.09 -31.51 23.06
CA TRP A 319 -3.13 -30.70 23.71
C TRP A 319 -4.53 -31.26 23.46
N GLU A 320 -4.77 -31.88 22.30
CA GLU A 320 -6.02 -32.59 22.03
C GLU A 320 -6.19 -33.83 22.91
N ALA A 321 -5.10 -34.56 23.19
CA ALA A 321 -5.13 -35.76 24.04
C ALA A 321 -5.23 -35.47 25.55
N GLN A 322 -5.01 -34.23 25.98
CA GLN A 322 -5.09 -33.79 27.38
C GLN A 322 -6.46 -33.18 27.73
N SER A 323 -7.43 -33.27 26.80
CA SER A 323 -8.82 -32.83 26.96
C SER A 323 -9.66 -33.86 27.70
#